data_AF-A0A4V2MQS4-F1
#
_entry.id   AF-A0A4V2MQS4-F1
#
_cell.length_a   1.000
_cell.length_b   1.000
_cell.length_c   1.000
_cell.angle_alpha   90.00
_cell.angle_beta   90.00
_cell.angle_gamma   90.00
#
_symmetry.space_group_name_H-M   'P 1'
#
loop_
_entity.id
_entity.type
_entity.pdbx_description
1 polymer ?
#
loop_
_entity_poly.entity_id
_entity_poly.type
_entity_poly.pdbx_seq_one_letter_code
_entity_poly.pdbx_strand_id
1 'polypeptide(L)'
;MKDSSGKISFERLTELVRALTMEEKQKLINTLKEEKQFVVEEAAVAYVKKDQVSFDEKWAQSISAEEFEKSAHENIQKLPWK
;
A
#
# COMPACT_ATOMS: atom_id res chain seq x y z
N MET A 1 -20.99 22.55 -23.13
CA MET A 1 -20.86 21.08 -23.20
C MET A 1 -20.22 20.62 -21.91
N LYS A 2 -20.93 19.79 -21.15
CA LYS A 2 -20.50 19.15 -19.90
C LYS A 2 -20.22 17.69 -20.24
N ASP A 3 -18.94 17.36 -20.35
CA ASP A 3 -18.35 16.02 -20.48
C ASP A 3 -16.91 16.26 -19.99
N SER A 4 -16.25 15.53 -19.10
CA SER A 4 -16.38 14.20 -18.55
C SER A 4 -15.61 14.21 -17.23
N SER A 5 -15.86 13.26 -16.32
CA SER A 5 -15.05 12.98 -15.13
C SER A 5 -13.55 13.21 -15.36
N GLY A 6 -13.01 14.25 -14.73
CA GLY A 6 -11.61 14.69 -14.83
C GLY A 6 -10.65 13.67 -14.23
N LYS A 7 -10.43 12.57 -14.95
CA LYS A 7 -9.39 11.58 -14.63
C LYS A 7 -8.04 12.21 -14.93
N ILE A 8 -7.46 12.84 -13.92
CA ILE A 8 -6.05 13.21 -13.94
C ILE A 8 -5.25 11.89 -13.98
N SER A 9 -4.36 11.73 -14.95
CA SER A 9 -3.48 10.56 -15.00
C SER A 9 -2.43 10.64 -13.89
N PHE A 10 -1.88 9.50 -13.47
CA PHE A 10 -0.87 9.47 -12.42
C PHE A 10 0.39 10.25 -12.81
N GLU A 11 0.76 10.22 -14.09
CA GLU A 11 1.87 11.01 -14.62
C GLU A 11 1.61 12.50 -14.45
N ARG A 12 0.41 12.96 -14.80
CA ARG A 12 0.03 14.37 -14.68
C ARG A 12 -0.03 14.83 -13.23
N LEU A 13 -0.49 13.97 -12.32
CA LEU A 13 -0.45 14.25 -10.89
C LEU A 13 0.99 14.43 -10.40
N THR A 14 1.90 13.57 -10.83
CA THR A 14 3.32 13.61 -10.45
C THR A 14 3.99 14.91 -10.92
N GLU A 15 3.70 15.35 -12.14
CA GLU A 15 4.18 16.64 -12.67
C GLU A 15 3.72 17.82 -11.82
N LEU A 16 2.43 17.84 -11.46
CA LEU A 16 1.84 18.89 -10.64
C LEU A 16 2.47 18.94 -9.25
N VAL A 17 2.69 17.79 -8.61
CA VAL A 17 3.34 17.70 -7.29
C VAL A 17 4.81 18.15 -7.34
N ARG A 18 5.55 17.84 -8.41
CA ARG A 18 6.93 18.29 -8.57
C ARG A 18 7.04 19.81 -8.68
N ALA A 19 6.09 20.43 -9.37
CA ALA A 19 6.04 21.88 -9.60
C ALA A 19 5.70 22.70 -8.34
N LEU A 20 5.23 22.06 -7.26
CA LEU A 20 4.91 22.75 -6.00
C LEU A 20 6.16 23.36 -5.34
N THR A 21 5.98 24.53 -4.75
CA THR A 21 6.94 25.15 -3.85
C THR A 21 7.12 24.34 -2.56
N MET A 22 8.19 24.60 -1.81
CA MET A 22 8.42 23.91 -0.52
C MET A 22 7.28 24.14 0.49
N GLU A 23 6.73 25.36 0.53
CA GLU A 23 5.61 25.70 1.41
C GLU A 23 4.32 24.95 1.02
N GLU A 24 4.04 24.83 -0.27
CA GLU A 24 2.88 24.08 -0.77
C GLU A 24 3.03 22.57 -0.55
N LYS A 25 4.25 22.02 -0.71
CA LYS A 25 4.54 20.61 -0.38
C LYS A 25 4.30 20.32 1.09
N GLN A 26 4.72 21.23 1.98
CA GLN A 26 4.50 21.06 3.42
C GLN A 26 3.01 21.10 3.78
N LYS A 27 2.23 22.00 3.17
CA LYS A 27 0.77 22.04 3.32
C LYS A 27 0.12 20.75 2.83
N LEU A 28 0.52 20.24 1.66
CA LEU A 28 0.02 18.99 1.11
C LEU A 28 0.30 17.81 2.07
N ILE A 29 1.52 17.69 2.59
CA ILE A 29 1.88 16.65 3.56
C ILE A 29 1.00 16.75 4.82
N ASN A 30 0.79 17.96 5.34
CA ASN A 30 -0.04 18.15 6.53
C ASN A 30 -1.50 17.73 6.27
N THR A 31 -2.08 18.09 5.12
CA THR A 31 -3.43 17.65 4.72
C THR A 31 -3.53 16.13 4.58
N LEU A 32 -2.54 15.48 3.94
CA LEU A 32 -2.50 14.03 3.80
C LEU A 32 -2.38 13.32 5.17
N LYS A 33 -1.64 13.90 6.11
CA LYS A 33 -1.51 13.40 7.49
C LYS A 33 -2.81 13.57 8.30
N GLU A 34 -3.52 14.69 8.14
CA GLU A 34 -4.79 14.96 8.84
C GLU A 34 -5.94 14.08 8.33
N GLU A 35 -6.00 13.78 7.03
CA GLU A 35 -7.06 12.95 6.44
C GLU A 35 -6.89 11.44 6.71
N LYS A 36 -5.91 11.03 7.55
CA LYS A 36 -5.50 9.62 7.75
C LYS A 36 -5.25 8.87 6.45
N GLN A 37 -4.92 9.58 5.37
CA GLN A 37 -4.36 8.90 4.20
C GLN A 37 -3.01 8.36 4.64
N PHE A 38 -2.72 7.10 4.31
CA PHE A 38 -1.47 6.44 4.67
C PHE A 38 -0.31 7.21 4.04
N VAL A 39 0.21 8.22 4.74
CA VAL A 39 1.47 8.85 4.41
C VAL A 39 2.51 7.82 4.75
N VAL A 40 2.88 7.05 3.75
CA VAL A 40 3.98 6.12 3.83
C VAL A 40 5.25 6.98 3.93
N GLU A 41 5.73 7.20 5.15
CA GLU A 41 7.01 7.85 5.36
C GLU A 41 8.09 6.95 4.76
N GLU A 42 8.92 7.47 3.85
CA GLU A 42 9.98 6.66 3.20
C GLU A 42 10.91 5.99 4.23
N ALA A 43 11.07 6.58 5.43
CA ALA A 43 11.77 5.97 6.56
C ALA A 43 11.10 4.68 7.08
N ALA A 44 9.77 4.56 6.95
CA ALA A 44 9.01 3.33 7.23
C ALA A 44 9.02 2.35 6.05
N VAL A 45 9.47 2.78 4.85
CA VAL A 45 9.80 1.93 3.69
C VAL A 45 11.27 1.48 3.74
N ALA A 46 11.85 1.40 4.94
CA ALA A 46 12.90 0.45 5.19
C ALA A 46 12.28 -0.95 4.99
N TYR A 47 12.29 -1.43 3.75
CA TYR A 47 12.06 -2.82 3.42
C TYR A 47 12.84 -3.67 4.41
N VAL A 48 12.12 -4.22 5.38
CA VAL A 48 12.31 -5.57 5.91
C VAL A 48 13.81 -5.89 6.14
N LYS A 49 14.49 -5.15 7.03
CA LYS A 49 15.51 -5.80 7.88
C LYS A 49 14.76 -6.57 8.97
N LYS A 50 13.88 -7.47 8.56
CA LYS A 50 13.17 -8.39 9.44
C LYS A 50 14.09 -9.59 9.54
N ASP A 51 14.40 -9.95 10.78
CA ASP A 51 15.35 -10.96 11.22
C ASP A 51 15.64 -12.04 10.17
N GLN A 52 16.93 -12.29 9.92
CA GLN A 52 17.43 -13.38 9.07
C GLN A 52 17.09 -14.76 9.70
N VAL A 53 15.80 -15.06 9.84
CA VAL A 53 15.34 -16.44 9.94
C VAL A 53 15.64 -17.07 8.59
N SER A 54 16.46 -18.12 8.61
CA SER A 54 16.93 -18.80 7.42
C SER A 54 15.74 -19.29 6.59
N PHE A 55 15.94 -19.40 5.28
CA PHE A 55 14.91 -19.95 4.39
C PHE A 55 14.44 -21.32 4.89
N ASP A 56 15.36 -22.14 5.40
CA ASP A 56 15.08 -23.48 5.90
C ASP A 56 14.20 -23.47 7.15
N GLU A 57 14.42 -22.53 8.07
CA GLU A 57 13.54 -22.36 9.25
C GLU A 57 12.14 -21.90 8.85
N LYS A 58 12.02 -21.00 7.86
CA LYS A 58 10.71 -20.59 7.32
C LYS A 58 10.02 -21.74 6.59
N TRP A 59 10.78 -22.54 5.86
CA TRP A 59 10.27 -23.70 5.13
C TRP A 59 9.79 -24.78 6.09
N ALA A 60 10.53 -25.05 7.17
CA ALA A 60 10.14 -26.01 8.21
C ALA A 60 8.88 -25.59 8.98
N GLN A 61 8.63 -24.28 9.10
CA GLN A 61 7.45 -23.72 9.74
C GLN A 61 6.29 -23.47 8.77
N SER A 62 6.49 -23.71 7.47
CA SER A 62 5.45 -23.50 6.46
C SER A 62 4.40 -24.60 6.55
N ILE A 63 3.15 -24.22 6.32
CA ILE A 63 2.02 -25.16 6.25
C ILE A 63 2.08 -25.95 4.95
N SER A 64 1.52 -27.16 4.95
CA SER A 64 1.38 -27.97 3.76
C SER A 64 0.48 -27.29 2.71
N ALA A 65 0.60 -27.72 1.46
CA ALA A 65 -0.24 -27.20 0.37
C ALA A 65 -1.75 -27.40 0.65
N GLU A 66 -2.12 -28.53 1.25
CA GLU A 66 -3.51 -28.86 1.60
C GLU A 66 -4.04 -27.93 2.72
N GLU A 67 -3.21 -27.64 3.73
CA GLU A 67 -3.55 -26.71 4.81
C GLU A 67 -3.68 -25.28 4.30
N PHE A 68 -2.81 -24.88 3.36
CA PHE A 68 -2.91 -23.59 2.69
C PHE A 68 -4.21 -23.48 1.88
N GLU A 69 -4.54 -24.49 1.08
CA GLU A 69 -5.76 -24.52 0.28
C GLU A 69 -7.01 -24.41 1.17
N LYS A 70 -7.05 -25.12 2.30
CA LYS A 70 -8.15 -25.04 3.25
C LYS A 70 -8.28 -23.64 3.87
N SER A 71 -7.17 -23.06 4.32
CA SER A 71 -7.15 -21.71 4.90
C SER A 71 -7.56 -20.63 3.88
N ALA A 72 -7.12 -20.77 2.62
CA ALA A 72 -7.50 -19.88 1.53
C ALA A 72 -9.01 -19.94 1.27
N HIS A 73 -9.59 -21.13 1.19
CA HIS A 73 -11.04 -21.30 1.03
C HIS A 73 -11.82 -20.69 2.21
N GLU A 74 -11.40 -20.94 3.45
CA GLU A 74 -12.04 -20.36 4.64
C GLU A 74 -11.98 -18.82 4.64
N ASN A 75 -10.85 -18.24 4.22
CA ASN A 75 -10.72 -16.79 4.09
C ASN A 75 -11.61 -16.23 3.00
N ILE A 76 -11.65 -16.86 1.82
CA ILE A 76 -12.55 -16.46 0.72
C ILE A 76 -14.02 -16.48 1.17
N GLN A 77 -14.42 -17.46 1.98
CA GLN A 77 -15.78 -17.55 2.50
C GLN A 77 -16.12 -16.46 3.52
N LYS A 78 -15.14 -15.93 4.25
CA LYS A 78 -15.31 -14.85 5.25
C LYS A 78 -15.35 -13.46 4.62
N LEU A 79 -15.02 -13.33 3.35
CA LEU A 79 -15.01 -12.05 2.67
C LEU A 79 -16.45 -11.50 2.48
N PRO A 80 -16.69 -10.20 2.72
CA PRO A 80 -18.04 -9.60 2.84
C PRO A 80 -18.80 -9.40 1.52
N TRP A 81 -18.36 -10.03 0.43
CA TRP A 81 -18.88 -9.83 -0.94
C TRP A 81 -19.74 -11.02 -1.40
N LYS A 82 -20.16 -11.90 -0.47
CA LYS A 82 -21.18 -12.93 -0.68
C LYS A 82 -22.57 -12.42 -0.34
#